data_AF-A0A971GA72-F1
#
_entry.id   AF-A0A971GA72-F1
#
_cell.length_a   1.000
_cell.length_b   1.000
_cell.length_c   1.000
_cell.angle_alpha   90.00
_cell.angle_beta   90.00
_cell.angle_gamma   90.00
#
_symmetry.space_group_name_H-M   'P 1'
#
loop_
_entity.id
_entity.type
_entity.pdbx_description
1 polymer ?
#
loop_
_entity_poly.entity_id
_entity_poly.type
_entity_poly.pdbx_seq_one_letter_code
_entity_poly.pdbx_strand_id
1 'polypeptide(L)' 'MDTLVVEVMRNRLKKEINEVLKPMELQVGKMEFIFLEKLSLTINLEALKDTESEDISQVV' A
#
# COMPACT_ATOMS: atom_id res chain seq x y z
N MET A 1 -7.99 18.35 5.40
CA MET A 1 -8.75 18.00 4.19
C MET A 1 -7.72 17.71 3.12
N ASP A 2 -7.54 16.45 2.73
CA ASP A 2 -6.80 16.14 1.52
C ASP A 2 -7.61 16.67 0.33
N THR A 3 -6.97 17.37 -0.59
CA THR A 3 -7.65 17.86 -1.80
C THR A 3 -7.90 16.69 -2.75
N LEU A 4 -8.94 16.77 -3.57
CA LEU A 4 -9.26 15.76 -4.59
C LEU A 4 -8.04 15.39 -5.46
N VAL A 5 -7.15 16.37 -5.71
CA VAL A 5 -5.91 16.18 -6.45
C VAL A 5 -4.93 15.25 -5.72
N VAL A 6 -4.74 15.44 -4.41
CA VAL A 6 -3.85 14.59 -3.59
C VAL A 6 -4.39 13.17 -3.52
N GLU A 7 -5.71 13.00 -3.42
CA GLU A 7 -6.34 11.68 -3.39
C GLU A 7 -6.18 10.93 -4.72
N VAL A 8 -6.39 11.61 -5.85
CA VAL A 8 -6.18 11.02 -7.18
C VAL A 8 -4.71 10.64 -7.38
N MET A 9 -3.77 11.50 -6.98
CA MET A 9 -2.34 11.20 -7.05
C MET A 9 -1.98 9.99 -6.18
N ARG A 10 -2.46 9.95 -4.93
CA ARG A 10 -2.25 8.86 -3.98
C ARG A 10 -2.70 7.51 -4.57
N ASN A 11 -3.89 7.46 -5.16
CA ASN A 11 -4.45 6.23 -5.71
C ASN A 11 -3.67 5.74 -6.93
N ARG A 12 -3.28 6.65 -7.83
CA ARG A 12 -2.47 6.30 -9.01
C ARG A 12 -1.10 5.77 -8.60
N LEU A 13 -0.40 6.48 -7.72
CA LEU A 13 0.92 6.07 -7.24
C LEU A 13 0.86 4.75 -6.49
N LYS A 14 -0.14 4.55 -5.61
CA LYS A 14 -0.30 3.29 -4.88
C LYS A 14 -0.43 2.10 -5.82
N LYS A 15 -1.21 2.23 -6.90
CA LYS A 15 -1.37 1.18 -7.90
C LYS A 15 -0.04 0.86 -8.60
N GLU A 16 0.63 1.87 -9.13
CA GLU A 16 1.87 1.67 -9.88
C GLU A 16 3.00 1.09 -9.01
N ILE A 17 3.14 1.58 -7.78
CA ILE A 17 4.13 1.08 -6.83
C ILE A 17 3.84 -0.38 -6.47
N ASN A 18 2.57 -0.74 -6.21
CA ASN A 18 2.22 -2.12 -5.88
C ASN A 18 2.54 -3.11 -7.01
N GLU A 19 2.34 -2.72 -8.28
CA GLU A 19 2.72 -3.58 -9.41
C GLU A 19 4.24 -3.82 -9.45
N VAL A 20 5.04 -2.80 -9.15
CA VAL A 20 6.51 -2.91 -9.10
C VAL A 20 6.98 -3.74 -7.89
N LEU A 21 6.27 -3.66 -6.76
CA LEU A 21 6.62 -4.37 -5.52
C LEU A 21 6.13 -5.82 -5.47
N LYS A 22 5.19 -6.19 -6.33
CA LYS A 22 4.62 -7.55 -6.40
C LYS A 22 5.67 -8.67 -6.48
N PRO A 23 6.76 -8.57 -7.26
CA PRO A 23 7.80 -9.61 -7.32
C PRO A 23 8.61 -9.75 -6.02
N MET A 24 8.53 -8.77 -5.13
CA MET A 24 9.22 -8.76 -3.83
C MET A 24 8.29 -9.18 -2.69
N GLU A 25 7.06 -9.61 -3.00
CA GLU A 25 6.04 -9.92 -2.00
C GLU A 25 5.75 -8.75 -1.04
N LEU A 26 5.90 -7.52 -1.55
CA LEU A 26 5.65 -6.28 -0.80
C LEU A 26 4.45 -5.53 -1.39
N GLN A 27 3.81 -4.73 -0.55
CA GLN A 27 2.77 -3.78 -0.94
C GLN A 27 2.87 -2.47 -0.15
N VAL A 28 2.25 -1.42 -0.67
CA VAL A 28 2.08 -0.15 0.03
C VAL A 28 1.03 -0.31 1.13
N GLY A 29 1.48 -0.27 2.38
CA GLY A 29 0.61 -0.19 3.56
C GLY A 29 0.08 1.22 3.75
N LYS A 30 0.99 2.16 4.06
CA LYS A 30 0.66 3.57 4.30
C LYS A 30 1.40 4.48 3.33
N MET A 31 0.71 5.52 2.88
CA MET A 31 1.28 6.60 2.08
C MET A 31 0.95 7.91 2.77
N GLU A 32 1.90 8.83 2.88
CA GLU A 32 1.72 10.13 3.50
C GLU A 32 2.36 11.23 2.65
N PHE A 33 1.56 12.25 2.34
CA PHE A 33 2.05 13.46 1.69
C PHE A 33 2.24 14.53 2.75
N ILE A 34 3.45 15.10 2.79
CA ILE A 34 3.80 16.19 3.70
C ILE A 34 4.16 17.40 2.85
N PHE A 35 3.42 18.49 3.04
CA PHE A 35 3.67 19.79 2.41
C PHE A 35 4.19 20.75 3.47
N LEU A 36 5.51 20.85 3.59
CA LEU A 36 6.18 21.89 4.37
C LEU A 36 6.70 22.94 3.39
N GLU A 37 8.00 22.94 3.09
CA GLU A 37 8.62 23.79 2.05
C GLU A 37 8.70 23.10 0.68
N LYS A 38 8.64 21.77 0.69
CA LYS A 38 8.61 20.91 -0.49
C LYS A 38 7.60 19.78 -0.28
N LEU A 39 7.04 19.28 -1.38
CA LEU A 39 6.22 18.09 -1.35
C LEU A 39 7.11 16.87 -1.08
N SER A 40 6.84 16.18 0.02
CA SER A 40 7.49 14.91 0.37
C SER A 40 6.45 13.80 0.42
N LEU A 41 6.83 12.63 -0.08
CA LEU A 41 6.02 11.43 -0.08
C LEU A 41 6.75 10.34 0.73
N THR A 42 6.15 9.93 1.83
CA THR A 42 6.62 8.79 2.62
C THR A 42 5.75 7.59 2.32
N ILE A 43 6.37 6.45 2.01
CA ILE A 43 5.68 5.20 1.67
C ILE A 43 6.20 4.12 2.61
N ASN A 44 5.30 3.56 3.42
CA ASN A 44 5.60 2.39 4.23
C ASN A 44 5.19 1.14 3.47
N LEU A 45 6.13 0.22 3.34
CA LEU A 45 5.92 -1.07 2.69
C LEU A 45 5.64 -2.15 3.72
N GLU A 46 4.79 -3.09 3.34
CA GLU A 46 4.40 -4.24 4.16
C GLU A 46 4.54 -5.50 3.31
N ALA A 47 4.91 -6.61 3.95
CA ALA A 47 4.85 -7.91 3.29
C ALA A 47 3.38 -8.27 2.97
N LEU A 48 3.16 -8.85 1.81
CA LEU A 48 1.92 -9.54 1.50
C LEU A 48 1.81 -10.70 2.48
N LYS A 49 0.80 -10.67 3.35
CA LYS A 49 0.47 -11.84 4.16
C LYS A 49 -0.16 -12.85 3.22
N ASP A 50 0.47 -14.00 3.05
CA ASP A 50 -0.20 -15.16 2.48
C ASP A 50 -1.37 -15.50 3.39
N THR A 51 -2.59 -15.16 2.96
CA THR A 51 -3.80 -15.78 3.50
C THR A 51 -3.90 -17.21 2.98
N GLU A 52 -2.97 -18.05 3.40
CA GLU A 52 -3.17 -19.48 3.55
C GLU A 52 -3.20 -19.79 5.05
N SER A 53 -4.09 -19.11 5.78
CA SER A 53 -4.49 -19.58 7.11
C SER A 53 -5.53 -20.68 6.93
N GLU A 54 -5.04 -21.90 6.71
CA GLU A 54 -5.58 -23.17 7.19
C GLU A 54 -7.03 -23.15 7.71
N ASP A 55 -7.98 -23.41 6.81
CA ASP A 55 -9.34 -23.82 7.18
C ASP A 55 -9.35 -25.36 7.41
N ILE A 56 -8.56 -25.83 8.39
CA ILE A 56 -8.71 -27.18 8.96
C ILE A 56 -9.67 -27.09 10.13
N SER A 57 -10.95 -26.92 9.80
CA SER A 57 -12.05 -27.19 10.72
C SER A 57 -13.16 -27.97 10.01
N GLN A 58 -12.76 -29.08 9.39
CA GLN A 58 -13.67 -30.21 9.18
C GLN A 58 -12.90 -31.50 9.53
N VAL A 59 -13.59 -32.39 10.24
CA VAL A 59 -13.18 -33.73 10.73
C VAL A 59 -12.43 -33.75 12.06
N VAL A 60 -13.16 -33.84 13.18
CA VAL A 60 -13.42 -35.09 13.94
C VAL A 60 -14.74 -34.94 14.70
#